data_AF-K0SWQ7-F1
#
_entry.id   AF-K0SWQ7-F1
#
_cell.length_a   1.000
_cell.length_b   1.000
_cell.length_c   1.000
_cell.angle_alpha   90.00
_cell.angle_beta   90.00
_cell.angle_gamma   90.00
#
_symmetry.space_group_name_H-M   'P 1'
#
loop_
_entity.id
_entity.type
_entity.pdbx_description
1 polymer ?
#
loop_
_entity_poly.entity_id
_entity_poly.type
_entity_poly.pdbx_seq_one_letter_code
_entity_poly.pdbx_strand_id
1 'polypeptide(L)'
;MIQKRKSKGDAEAINYLGNKYYYGYGETGLTKDVPRAIELWTEAADLGSVDAHNDLGAAYYDGDGVQQDKPRGVRHWQEAAMEGHVLGRHNIGFVEFNNGNHELAVQHWIISAKMGCENSLNAIKNMFMEGLATKTQYAEALRGYGHAVEGMKSHQREEATRLGY
;
A
#
# COMPACT_ATOMS: atom_id res chain seq x y z
N MET A 1 -27.02 -4.92 -24.32
CA MET A 1 -26.25 -5.67 -23.30
C MET A 1 -25.48 -4.67 -22.45
N ILE A 2 -25.97 -4.43 -21.24
CA ILE A 2 -25.52 -3.40 -20.29
C ILE A 2 -24.49 -4.04 -19.35
N GLN A 3 -23.34 -4.43 -19.89
CA GLN A 3 -22.21 -4.95 -19.12
C GLN A 3 -20.98 -4.05 -19.35
N LYS A 4 -21.24 -2.75 -19.52
CA LYS A 4 -20.30 -1.78 -20.09
C LYS A 4 -20.13 -0.64 -19.08
N ARG A 5 -18.92 -0.57 -18.49
CA ARG A 5 -18.42 0.31 -17.42
C ARG A 5 -18.62 -0.24 -15.99
N LYS A 6 -17.85 -1.26 -15.60
CA LYS A 6 -17.38 -1.31 -14.21
C LYS A 6 -16.20 -0.33 -14.15
N SER A 7 -16.47 0.86 -13.65
CA SER A 7 -15.50 1.96 -13.62
C SER A 7 -14.58 1.80 -12.41
N LYS A 8 -13.36 2.33 -12.48
CA LYS A 8 -12.45 2.41 -11.32
C LYS A 8 -13.13 3.04 -10.09
N GLY A 9 -14.10 3.94 -10.30
CA GLY A 9 -14.90 4.53 -9.23
C GLY A 9 -15.79 3.51 -8.49
N ASP A 10 -16.28 2.48 -9.18
CA ASP A 10 -17.04 1.40 -8.55
C ASP A 10 -16.13 0.52 -7.70
N ALA A 11 -14.90 0.25 -8.17
CA ALA A 11 -13.91 -0.53 -7.44
C ALA A 11 -13.54 0.13 -6.09
N GLU A 12 -13.27 1.44 -6.08
CA GLU A 12 -12.93 2.16 -4.86
C GLU A 12 -14.12 2.31 -3.89
N ALA A 13 -15.34 2.45 -4.42
CA ALA A 13 -16.54 2.47 -3.59
C ALA A 13 -16.79 1.13 -2.89
N ILE A 14 -16.56 0.02 -3.60
CA ILE A 14 -16.66 -1.34 -3.06
C ILE A 14 -15.55 -1.57 -2.03
N ASN A 15 -14.32 -1.14 -2.30
CA ASN A 15 -13.21 -1.19 -1.36
C ASN A 15 -13.55 -0.43 -0.06
N TYR A 16 -14.06 0.78 -0.19
CA TYR A 16 -14.50 1.59 0.95
C TYR A 16 -15.58 0.91 1.77
N LEU A 17 -16.55 0.26 1.13
CA LEU A 17 -17.57 -0.52 1.83
C LEU A 17 -16.94 -1.73 2.56
N GLY A 18 -15.99 -2.41 1.94
CA GLY A 18 -15.18 -3.46 2.58
C GLY A 18 -14.52 -2.95 3.87
N ASN A 19 -13.88 -1.79 3.80
CA ASN A 19 -13.28 -1.12 4.95
C ASN A 19 -14.31 -0.80 6.05
N LYS A 20 -15.54 -0.41 5.70
CA LYS A 20 -16.61 -0.19 6.69
C LYS A 20 -17.00 -1.47 7.43
N TYR A 21 -17.13 -2.59 6.72
CA TYR A 21 -17.39 -3.88 7.33
C TYR A 21 -16.21 -4.39 8.17
N TYR A 22 -14.98 -4.13 7.75
CA TYR A 22 -13.78 -4.58 8.47
C TYR A 22 -13.57 -3.85 9.81
N TYR A 23 -13.66 -2.52 9.80
CA TYR A 23 -13.43 -1.72 11.01
C TYR A 23 -14.66 -1.57 11.90
N GLY A 24 -15.87 -1.74 11.35
CA GLY A 24 -17.12 -1.55 12.08
C GLY A 24 -17.28 -0.11 12.57
N TYR A 25 -17.69 0.80 11.69
CA TYR A 25 -17.91 2.20 12.08
C TYR A 25 -19.34 2.42 12.60
N GLY A 26 -19.44 2.62 13.92
CA GLY A 26 -20.71 2.80 14.65
C GLY A 26 -21.62 3.93 14.14
N GLU A 27 -21.10 4.92 13.43
CA GLU A 27 -21.91 6.00 12.82
C GLU A 27 -22.78 5.54 11.65
N THR A 28 -22.42 4.44 10.99
CA THR A 28 -23.17 3.86 9.87
C THR A 28 -24.16 2.78 10.29
N GLY A 29 -24.14 2.37 11.57
CA GLY A 29 -24.91 1.22 12.06
C GLY A 29 -24.42 -0.15 11.54
N LEU A 30 -23.34 -0.20 10.75
CA LEU A 30 -22.74 -1.46 10.31
C LEU A 30 -21.97 -2.11 11.46
N THR A 31 -22.35 -3.35 11.78
CA THR A 31 -21.57 -4.23 12.63
C THR A 31 -20.35 -4.75 11.88
N LYS A 32 -19.23 -4.92 12.58
CA LYS A 32 -18.02 -5.53 12.02
C LYS A 32 -18.35 -6.92 11.45
N ASP A 33 -17.99 -7.14 10.19
CA ASP A 33 -18.15 -8.40 9.45
C ASP A 33 -16.95 -8.59 8.53
N VAL A 34 -15.92 -9.27 9.04
CA VAL A 34 -14.66 -9.46 8.30
C VAL A 34 -14.83 -10.36 7.09
N PRO A 35 -15.55 -11.51 7.14
CA PRO A 35 -15.84 -12.29 5.94
C PRO A 35 -16.48 -11.45 4.83
N ARG A 36 -17.44 -10.58 5.16
CA ARG A 36 -18.06 -9.68 4.18
C ARG A 36 -17.07 -8.66 3.62
N ALA A 37 -16.17 -8.13 4.46
CA ALA A 37 -15.12 -7.23 3.99
C ALA A 37 -14.20 -7.90 2.98
N ILE A 38 -13.82 -9.16 3.21
CA ILE A 38 -12.95 -9.94 2.30
C ILE A 38 -13.62 -10.19 0.96
N GLU A 39 -14.92 -10.50 0.94
CA GLU A 39 -15.69 -10.64 -0.30
C GLU A 39 -15.67 -9.33 -1.10
N LEU A 40 -15.92 -8.20 -0.44
CA LEU A 40 -15.95 -6.89 -1.08
C LEU A 40 -14.57 -6.46 -1.58
N TRP A 41 -13.52 -6.65 -0.80
CA TRP A 41 -12.17 -6.38 -1.26
C TRP A 41 -11.76 -7.29 -2.43
N THR A 42 -12.18 -8.56 -2.43
CA THR A 42 -11.94 -9.46 -3.58
C THR A 42 -12.64 -8.94 -4.83
N GLU A 43 -13.91 -8.54 -4.72
CA GLU A 43 -14.60 -7.91 -5.85
C GLU A 43 -13.91 -6.62 -6.28
N ALA A 44 -13.54 -5.73 -5.36
CA ALA A 44 -12.87 -4.48 -5.68
C ALA A 44 -11.52 -4.71 -6.38
N ALA A 45 -10.74 -5.69 -5.91
CA ALA A 45 -9.46 -6.09 -6.52
C ALA A 45 -9.66 -6.62 -7.94
N ASP A 46 -10.67 -7.48 -8.18
CA ASP A 46 -11.02 -7.97 -9.52
C ASP A 46 -11.45 -6.83 -10.48
N LEU A 47 -11.87 -5.69 -9.93
CA LEU A 47 -12.21 -4.47 -10.67
C LEU A 47 -11.06 -3.48 -10.79
N GLY A 48 -9.87 -3.84 -10.29
CA GLY A 48 -8.66 -3.05 -10.39
C GLY A 48 -8.45 -2.04 -9.26
N SER A 49 -9.11 -2.22 -8.10
CA SER A 49 -8.75 -1.47 -6.90
C SER A 49 -7.43 -1.96 -6.34
N VAL A 50 -6.44 -1.09 -6.40
CA VAL A 50 -5.08 -1.34 -5.91
C VAL A 50 -5.05 -1.36 -4.37
N ASP A 51 -5.88 -0.52 -3.74
CA ASP A 51 -6.03 -0.46 -2.29
C ASP A 51 -6.66 -1.76 -1.76
N ALA A 52 -7.64 -2.32 -2.47
CA ALA A 52 -8.23 -3.60 -2.10
C ALA A 52 -7.22 -4.76 -2.13
N HIS A 53 -6.31 -4.78 -3.11
CA HIS A 53 -5.18 -5.73 -3.11
C HIS A 53 -4.28 -5.52 -1.87
N ASN A 54 -4.05 -4.29 -1.43
CA ASN A 54 -3.29 -4.04 -0.21
C ASN A 54 -3.99 -4.57 1.04
N ASP A 55 -5.29 -4.35 1.16
CA ASP A 55 -6.10 -4.75 2.32
C ASP A 55 -6.24 -6.28 2.38
N LEU A 56 -6.47 -6.95 1.24
CA LEU A 56 -6.41 -8.41 1.15
C LEU A 56 -5.03 -8.96 1.51
N GLY A 57 -3.97 -8.27 1.07
CA GLY A 57 -2.60 -8.63 1.40
C GLY A 57 -2.38 -8.70 2.91
N ALA A 58 -2.82 -7.67 3.63
CA ALA A 58 -2.74 -7.61 5.08
C ALA A 58 -3.61 -8.68 5.75
N ALA A 59 -4.87 -8.82 5.33
CA ALA A 59 -5.80 -9.76 5.95
C ALA A 59 -5.31 -11.22 5.85
N TYR A 60 -4.83 -11.66 4.67
CA TYR A 60 -4.28 -13.01 4.51
C TYR A 60 -2.93 -13.19 5.22
N TYR A 61 -2.09 -12.16 5.26
CA TYR A 61 -0.79 -12.24 5.92
C TYR A 61 -0.93 -12.38 7.45
N ASP A 62 -1.81 -11.60 8.06
CA ASP A 62 -2.04 -11.60 9.51
C ASP A 62 -3.06 -12.66 9.95
N GLY A 63 -3.91 -13.14 9.02
CA GLY A 63 -5.00 -14.06 9.34
C GLY A 63 -6.17 -13.38 10.06
N ASP A 64 -6.41 -12.10 9.80
CA ASP A 64 -7.53 -11.38 10.41
C ASP A 64 -8.84 -11.70 9.68
N GLY A 65 -9.70 -12.46 10.36
CA GLY A 65 -11.01 -12.92 9.87
C GLY A 65 -10.97 -13.85 8.66
N VAL A 66 -9.79 -14.31 8.26
CA VAL A 66 -9.54 -15.40 7.31
C VAL A 66 -8.47 -16.33 7.85
N GLN A 67 -8.40 -17.56 7.35
CA GLN A 67 -7.28 -18.43 7.63
C GLN A 67 -5.99 -17.77 7.12
N GLN A 68 -4.98 -17.66 7.98
CA GLN A 68 -3.68 -17.10 7.63
C GLN A 68 -3.07 -17.84 6.44
N ASP A 69 -2.69 -17.08 5.42
CA ASP A 69 -2.02 -17.53 4.20
C ASP A 69 -1.03 -16.44 3.77
N LYS A 70 0.16 -16.46 4.38
CA LYS A 70 1.21 -15.47 4.11
C LYS A 70 1.60 -15.41 2.63
N PRO A 71 1.82 -16.54 1.91
CA PRO A 71 2.09 -16.50 0.48
C PRO A 71 1.01 -15.80 -0.33
N ARG A 72 -0.27 -16.04 -0.02
CA ARG A 72 -1.38 -15.35 -0.68
C ARG A 72 -1.41 -13.86 -0.36
N GLY A 73 -1.16 -13.48 0.88
CA GLY A 73 -1.06 -12.07 1.28
C GLY A 73 0.05 -11.34 0.53
N VAL A 74 1.23 -11.95 0.44
CA VAL A 74 2.37 -11.41 -0.32
C VAL A 74 2.02 -11.26 -1.80
N ARG A 75 1.32 -12.22 -2.41
CA ARG A 75 0.90 -12.13 -3.82
C ARG A 75 0.01 -10.91 -4.06
N HIS A 76 -0.95 -10.64 -3.19
CA HIS A 76 -1.79 -9.45 -3.32
C HIS A 76 -0.99 -8.15 -3.13
N TRP A 77 -0.04 -8.10 -2.20
CA TRP A 77 0.87 -6.95 -2.11
C TRP A 77 1.76 -6.79 -3.34
N GLN A 78 2.17 -7.88 -4.00
CA GLN A 78 2.92 -7.83 -5.26
C GLN A 78 2.07 -7.23 -6.39
N GLU A 79 0.81 -7.67 -6.52
CA GLU A 79 -0.16 -7.09 -7.46
C GLU A 79 -0.32 -5.58 -7.22
N ALA A 80 -0.55 -5.19 -5.96
CA ALA A 80 -0.65 -3.78 -5.59
C ALA A 80 0.63 -3.00 -5.90
N ALA A 81 1.80 -3.55 -5.57
CA ALA A 81 3.09 -2.90 -5.78
C ALA A 81 3.44 -2.75 -7.27
N MET A 82 3.01 -3.67 -8.13
CA MET A 82 3.16 -3.58 -9.59
C MET A 82 2.38 -2.40 -10.17
N GLU A 83 1.21 -2.11 -9.62
CA GLU A 83 0.37 -0.94 -9.96
C GLU A 83 0.80 0.35 -9.22
N GLY A 84 1.93 0.31 -8.50
CA GLY A 84 2.48 1.48 -7.82
C GLY A 84 1.95 1.75 -6.41
N HIS A 85 1.33 0.76 -5.75
CA HIS A 85 0.91 0.92 -4.36
C HIS A 85 2.12 1.05 -3.42
N VAL A 86 2.21 2.21 -2.76
CA VAL A 86 3.37 2.58 -1.94
C VAL A 86 3.48 1.71 -0.68
N LEU A 87 2.35 1.48 0.00
CA LEU A 87 2.30 0.67 1.23
C LEU A 87 2.41 -0.83 0.93
N GLY A 88 1.84 -1.29 -0.18
CA GLY A 88 1.97 -2.69 -0.61
C GLY A 88 3.43 -3.04 -0.83
N ARG A 89 4.18 -2.14 -1.49
CA ARG A 89 5.63 -2.28 -1.65
C ARG A 89 6.40 -2.20 -0.34
N HIS A 90 5.99 -1.33 0.59
CA HIS A 90 6.58 -1.26 1.93
C HIS A 90 6.42 -2.58 2.69
N ASN A 91 5.23 -3.18 2.62
CA ASN A 91 4.90 -4.43 3.30
C ASN A 91 5.72 -5.60 2.76
N ILE A 92 5.96 -5.67 1.44
CA ILE A 92 6.89 -6.67 0.88
C ILE A 92 8.30 -6.49 1.46
N GLY A 93 8.78 -5.26 1.59
CA GLY A 93 10.08 -4.99 2.23
C GLY A 93 10.15 -5.50 3.68
N PHE A 94 9.06 -5.34 4.43
CA PHE A 94 8.93 -5.88 5.79
C PHE A 94 8.94 -7.42 5.81
N VAL A 95 8.28 -8.07 4.85
CA VAL A 95 8.31 -9.54 4.72
C VAL A 95 9.72 -10.02 4.41
N GLU A 96 10.41 -9.41 3.46
CA GLU A 96 11.79 -9.77 3.12
C GLU A 96 12.74 -9.57 4.31
N PHE A 97 12.55 -8.49 5.08
CA PHE A 97 13.33 -8.26 6.29
C PHE A 97 13.15 -9.38 7.31
N ASN A 98 11.89 -9.76 7.61
CA ASN A 98 11.59 -10.84 8.55
C ASN A 98 12.10 -12.21 8.08
N ASN A 99 12.21 -12.41 6.77
CA ASN A 99 12.79 -13.62 6.18
C ASN A 99 14.33 -13.61 6.20
N GLY A 100 14.97 -12.53 6.67
CA GLY A 100 16.42 -12.35 6.69
C GLY A 100 17.01 -11.87 5.35
N ASN A 101 16.16 -11.58 4.36
CA ASN A 101 16.54 -11.10 3.04
C ASN A 101 16.76 -9.57 3.07
N HIS A 102 17.69 -9.12 3.91
CA HIS A 102 17.93 -7.69 4.20
C HIS A 102 18.21 -6.86 2.94
N GLU A 103 18.94 -7.40 1.97
CA GLU A 103 19.22 -6.69 0.72
C GLU A 103 17.94 -6.43 -0.09
N LEU A 104 17.08 -7.44 -0.22
CA LEU A 104 15.78 -7.30 -0.91
C LEU A 104 14.85 -6.35 -0.15
N ALA A 105 14.83 -6.43 1.19
CA ALA A 105 14.07 -5.49 2.01
C ALA A 105 14.44 -4.03 1.72
N VAL A 106 15.74 -3.73 1.69
CA VAL A 106 16.25 -2.39 1.36
C VAL A 106 15.84 -1.99 -0.05
N GLN A 107 15.91 -2.88 -1.04
CA GLN A 107 15.47 -2.58 -2.42
C GLN A 107 13.99 -2.21 -2.49
N HIS A 108 13.12 -2.99 -1.85
CA HIS A 108 11.68 -2.70 -1.78
C HIS A 108 11.42 -1.36 -1.09
N TRP A 109 12.08 -1.09 0.04
CA TRP A 109 11.93 0.16 0.76
C TRP A 109 12.52 1.35 0.00
N ILE A 110 13.61 1.22 -0.76
CA ILE A 110 14.15 2.33 -1.58
C ILE A 110 13.11 2.76 -2.62
N ILE A 111 12.49 1.80 -3.29
CA ILE A 111 11.46 2.09 -4.29
C ILE A 111 10.25 2.75 -3.62
N SER A 112 9.78 2.23 -2.50
CA SER A 112 8.66 2.82 -1.74
C SER A 112 9.00 4.23 -1.21
N ALA A 113 10.22 4.47 -0.74
CA ALA A 113 10.69 5.79 -0.30
C ALA A 113 10.77 6.79 -1.46
N LYS A 114 11.24 6.36 -2.65
CA LYS A 114 11.20 7.16 -3.89
C LYS A 114 9.79 7.55 -4.33
N MET A 115 8.77 6.86 -3.84
CA MET A 115 7.36 7.20 -4.05
C MET A 115 6.76 8.03 -2.90
N GLY A 116 7.59 8.50 -1.96
CA GLY A 116 7.15 9.35 -0.86
C GLY A 116 6.78 8.60 0.43
N CYS A 117 7.19 7.35 0.61
CA CYS A 117 6.95 6.63 1.86
C CYS A 117 8.00 6.98 2.95
N GLU A 118 7.57 7.71 3.97
CA GLU A 118 8.44 8.04 5.12
C GLU A 118 8.78 6.79 5.95
N ASN A 119 7.82 5.85 6.12
CA ASN A 119 8.05 4.62 6.87
C ASN A 119 9.16 3.77 6.24
N SER A 120 9.19 3.64 4.92
CA SER A 120 10.27 2.95 4.19
C SER A 120 11.61 3.66 4.36
N LEU A 121 11.63 5.00 4.33
CA LEU A 121 12.86 5.76 4.57
C LEU A 121 13.40 5.55 5.98
N ASN A 122 12.53 5.58 6.99
CA ASN A 122 12.88 5.32 8.38
C ASN A 122 13.35 3.88 8.60
N ALA A 123 12.74 2.91 7.92
CA ALA A 123 13.20 1.52 7.96
C ALA A 123 14.63 1.37 7.41
N ILE A 124 14.95 2.00 6.28
CA ILE A 124 16.32 2.01 5.73
C ILE A 124 17.30 2.72 6.66
N LYS A 125 16.89 3.82 7.30
CA LYS A 125 17.71 4.49 8.31
C LYS A 125 18.07 3.55 9.46
N ASN A 126 17.10 2.80 9.98
CA ASN A 126 17.33 1.82 11.04
C ASN A 126 18.29 0.72 10.58
N MET A 127 18.08 0.15 9.39
CA MET A 127 19.00 -0.83 8.82
C MET A 127 20.42 -0.28 8.62
N PHE A 128 20.57 0.99 8.26
CA PHE A 128 21.87 1.63 8.15
C PHE A 128 22.56 1.76 9.52
N MET A 129 21.82 2.13 10.56
CA MET A 129 22.36 2.19 11.94
C MET A 129 22.78 0.82 12.47
N GLU A 130 22.09 -0.24 12.04
CA GLU A 130 22.41 -1.63 12.37
C GLU A 130 23.53 -2.23 11.49
N GLY A 131 24.02 -1.50 10.47
CA GLY A 131 25.04 -1.99 9.54
C GLY A 131 24.52 -2.96 8.47
N LEU A 132 23.20 -3.13 8.35
CA LEU A 132 22.53 -3.98 7.37
C LEU A 132 22.29 -3.27 6.03
N ALA A 133 22.25 -1.94 6.02
CA ALA A 133 22.20 -1.12 4.82
C ALA A 133 23.45 -0.25 4.69
N THR A 134 23.83 0.05 3.45
CA THR A 134 24.98 0.91 3.14
C THR A 134 24.62 2.39 3.23
N LYS A 135 25.62 3.24 3.46
CA LYS A 135 25.47 4.70 3.39
C LYS A 135 24.91 5.15 2.03
N THR A 136 25.31 4.47 0.96
CA THR A 136 24.85 4.76 -0.42
C THR A 136 23.36 4.49 -0.56
N GLN A 137 22.88 3.33 -0.10
CA GLN A 137 21.46 2.97 -0.11
C GLN A 137 20.61 3.97 0.70
N TYR A 138 21.08 4.36 1.88
CA TYR A 138 20.37 5.37 2.67
C TYR A 138 20.34 6.75 1.99
N ALA A 139 21.47 7.19 1.43
CA ALA A 139 21.53 8.46 0.70
C ALA A 139 20.66 8.45 -0.57
N GLU A 140 20.56 7.32 -1.25
CA GLU A 140 19.67 7.12 -2.38
C GLU A 140 18.20 7.23 -1.97
N ALA A 141 17.80 6.56 -0.89
CA ALA A 141 16.44 6.62 -0.35
C ALA A 141 16.05 8.06 0.05
N LEU A 142 16.93 8.77 0.77
CA LEU A 142 16.73 10.15 1.18
C LEU A 142 16.52 11.08 -0.03
N ARG A 143 17.36 10.95 -1.05
CA ARG A 143 17.26 11.76 -2.26
C ARG A 143 15.97 11.48 -3.02
N GLY A 144 15.63 10.20 -3.17
CA GLY A 144 14.39 9.76 -3.80
C GLY A 144 13.15 10.33 -3.11
N TYR A 145 13.10 10.21 -1.79
CA TYR A 145 12.02 10.75 -0.97
C TYR A 145 11.93 12.29 -1.09
N GLY A 146 13.07 12.99 -1.06
CA GLY A 146 13.13 14.44 -1.25
C GLY A 146 12.50 14.87 -2.58
N HIS A 147 12.86 14.21 -3.68
CA HIS A 147 12.26 14.49 -4.99
C HIS A 147 10.75 14.23 -5.03
N ALA A 148 10.26 13.17 -4.37
CA ALA A 148 8.83 12.90 -4.29
C ALA A 148 8.08 14.03 -3.55
N VAL A 149 8.60 14.48 -2.41
CA VAL A 149 8.01 15.56 -1.60
C VAL A 149 8.05 16.91 -2.33
N GLU A 150 9.15 17.22 -3.02
CA GLU A 150 9.28 18.44 -3.82
C GLU A 150 8.32 18.45 -5.01
N GLY A 151 8.22 17.32 -5.73
CA GLY A 151 7.28 17.17 -6.86
C GLY A 151 5.83 17.39 -6.45
N MET A 152 5.41 16.84 -5.29
CA MET A 152 4.06 17.05 -4.75
C MET A 152 3.78 18.53 -4.47
N LYS A 153 4.73 19.24 -3.86
CA LYS A 153 4.60 20.69 -3.57
C LYS A 153 4.51 21.53 -4.85
N SER A 154 5.25 21.17 -5.90
CA SER A 154 5.18 21.88 -7.19
C SER A 154 3.81 21.70 -7.83
N HIS A 155 3.30 20.46 -7.89
CA HIS A 155 2.00 20.18 -8.49
C HIS A 155 0.86 20.91 -7.77
N GLN A 156 0.84 20.88 -6.44
CA GLN A 156 -0.16 21.60 -5.65
C GLN A 156 -0.09 23.12 -5.87
N ARG A 157 1.12 23.69 -6.03
CA ARG A 157 1.29 25.11 -6.33
C ARG A 157 0.74 25.46 -7.73
N GLU A 158 1.03 24.63 -8.73
CA GLU A 158 0.52 24.81 -10.09
C GLU A 158 -1.02 24.67 -10.15
N GLU A 159 -1.58 23.70 -9.44
CA GLU A 159 -3.03 23.50 -9.34
C GLU A 159 -3.72 24.66 -8.61
N ALA A 160 -3.16 25.14 -7.49
CA ALA A 160 -3.66 26.32 -6.79
C ALA A 160 -3.64 27.57 -7.69
N THR A 161 -2.55 27.78 -8.44
CA THR A 161 -2.44 28.88 -9.42
C THR A 161 -3.49 28.75 -10.53
N ARG A 162 -3.72 27.53 -11.02
CA ARG A 162 -4.74 27.25 -12.05
C ARG A 162 -6.16 27.50 -11.55
N LEU A 163 -6.43 27.23 -10.27
CA LEU A 163 -7.74 27.44 -9.64
C LEU A 163 -7.97 28.89 -9.17
N GLY A 164 -6.98 29.77 -9.31
CA GLY A 164 -7.12 31.21 -9.05
C GLY A 164 -7.10 31.59 -7.57
N TYR A 165 -6.48 30.77 -6.72
CA TYR A 165 -6.19 31.06 -5.32
C TYR A 165 -4.86 31.77 -5.13
#